data_AF-S8EF99-F1
#
_entry.id   AF-S8EF99-F1
#
_cell.length_a   1.000
_cell.length_b   1.000
_cell.length_c   1.000
_cell.angle_alpha   90.00
_cell.angle_beta   90.00
_cell.angle_gamma   90.00
#
_symmetry.space_group_name_H-M   'P 1'
#
loop_
_entity.id
_entity.type
_entity.pdbx_description
1 polymer ?
#
loop_
_entity_poly.entity_id
_entity_poly.type
_entity_poly.pdbx_seq_one_letter_code
_entity_poly.pdbx_strand_id
1 'polypeptide(L)'
;MAAATPRIAKQNTYHFTTPRQDCDADMAAWCEEIHNRIVSMEASLDDFVDFFVPGSSDPPPLQAAQPFNVPKGKRESFMYEPLCAGLREIVSDFSDATRPCFHNNAHEVIKFPFQRHEYEFHDTKPDIVASLPGQTFEGRFPDRWHNISTVFEVKSTVQGDPIVYHSPQNDETLVQLAKSARNILLAQGRLFVFVVGIYGYYARIYRFDRAGATLPLCGDFYGA
;
A
#
# COMPACT_ATOMS: atom_id res chain seq x y z
N MET A 1 -18.43 6.08 52.11
CA MET A 1 -17.52 6.32 50.98
C MET A 1 -17.18 4.98 50.35
N ALA A 2 -17.72 4.68 49.17
CA ALA A 2 -17.47 3.42 48.48
C ALA A 2 -16.17 3.54 47.67
N ALA A 3 -15.23 2.63 47.88
CA ALA A 3 -13.99 2.58 47.12
C ALA A 3 -14.28 2.13 45.67
N ALA A 4 -13.75 2.88 44.69
CA ALA A 4 -13.88 2.54 43.29
C ALA A 4 -13.17 1.20 43.01
N THR A 5 -13.91 0.22 42.50
CA THR A 5 -13.35 -1.03 41.98
C THR A 5 -12.42 -0.71 40.81
N PRO A 6 -11.17 -1.19 40.80
CA PRO A 6 -10.30 -0.97 39.64
C PRO A 6 -10.91 -1.67 38.43
N ARG A 7 -11.05 -0.93 37.31
CA ARG A 7 -11.37 -1.52 36.01
C ARG A 7 -10.16 -2.34 35.57
N ILE A 8 -10.20 -3.65 35.85
CA ILE A 8 -9.33 -4.59 35.16
C ILE A 8 -9.83 -4.63 33.72
N ALA A 9 -9.13 -3.94 32.83
CA ALA A 9 -9.31 -4.15 31.40
C ALA A 9 -9.11 -5.65 31.15
N LYS A 10 -10.02 -6.30 30.40
CA LYS A 10 -9.74 -7.61 29.83
C LYS A 10 -8.57 -7.44 28.87
N GLN A 11 -7.34 -7.49 29.39
CA GLN A 11 -6.18 -7.74 28.57
C GLN A 11 -6.29 -9.20 28.15
N ASN A 12 -6.68 -9.42 26.91
CA ASN A 12 -6.40 -10.69 26.26
C ASN A 12 -4.88 -10.77 26.13
N THR A 13 -4.24 -11.44 27.09
CA THR A 13 -2.83 -11.80 26.99
C THR A 13 -2.73 -12.88 25.93
N TYR A 14 -2.42 -12.50 24.69
CA TYR A 14 -2.15 -13.45 23.63
C TYR A 14 -0.75 -14.03 23.83
N HIS A 15 -0.68 -15.31 24.20
CA HIS A 15 0.57 -16.06 24.18
C HIS A 15 0.90 -16.43 22.73
N PHE A 16 1.90 -15.76 22.14
CA PHE A 16 2.41 -16.07 20.81
C PHE A 16 3.29 -17.33 20.87
N THR A 17 2.71 -18.52 20.84
CA THR A 17 3.46 -19.79 20.90
C THR A 17 3.56 -20.51 19.56
N THR A 18 3.10 -19.91 18.46
CA THR A 18 3.19 -20.51 17.12
C THR A 18 3.55 -19.44 16.09
N PRO A 19 4.60 -19.62 15.27
CA PRO A 19 4.88 -18.72 14.15
C PRO A 19 3.67 -18.73 13.23
N ARG A 20 3.04 -17.57 13.01
CA ARG A 20 1.80 -17.42 12.22
C ARG A 20 2.01 -17.60 10.72
N GLN A 21 3.17 -18.09 10.31
CA GLN A 21 3.78 -17.74 9.04
C GLN A 21 3.04 -18.23 7.79
N ASP A 22 2.05 -19.13 7.87
CA ASP A 22 1.26 -19.61 6.72
C ASP A 22 -0.08 -20.31 7.10
N CYS A 23 -0.73 -19.97 8.21
CA CYS A 23 -2.01 -20.63 8.55
C CYS A 23 -3.23 -19.85 8.07
N ASP A 24 -4.25 -20.54 7.54
CA ASP A 24 -5.55 -19.96 7.14
C ASP A 24 -6.17 -19.08 8.23
N ALA A 25 -5.86 -19.39 9.50
CA ALA A 25 -6.30 -18.62 10.65
C ALA A 25 -5.70 -17.19 10.72
N ASP A 26 -4.46 -16.96 10.27
CA ASP A 26 -3.89 -15.60 10.21
C ASP A 26 -4.51 -14.78 9.09
N MET A 27 -4.76 -15.40 7.93
CA MET A 27 -5.49 -14.75 6.84
C MET A 27 -6.91 -14.37 7.27
N ALA A 28 -7.64 -15.29 7.90
CA ALA A 28 -8.98 -15.00 8.42
C ALA A 28 -8.97 -13.87 9.47
N ALA A 29 -7.99 -13.87 10.38
CA ALA A 29 -7.85 -12.82 11.39
C ALA A 29 -7.54 -11.45 10.76
N TRP A 30 -6.68 -11.41 9.74
CA TRP A 30 -6.40 -10.19 8.99
C TRP A 30 -7.63 -9.68 8.24
N CYS A 31 -8.37 -10.55 7.56
CA CYS A 31 -9.60 -10.17 6.88
C CYS A 31 -10.63 -9.60 7.86
N GLU A 32 -10.85 -10.27 9.00
CA GLU A 32 -11.76 -9.81 10.04
C GLU A 32 -11.32 -8.44 10.61
N GLU A 33 -10.02 -8.25 10.82
CA GLU A 33 -9.47 -7.00 11.34
C GLU A 33 -9.59 -5.85 10.34
N ILE A 34 -9.24 -6.06 9.07
CA ILE A 34 -9.17 -4.98 8.08
C ILE A 34 -10.55 -4.61 7.56
N HIS A 35 -11.44 -5.57 7.27
CA HIS A 35 -12.69 -5.31 6.55
C HIS A 35 -13.55 -4.25 7.24
N ASN A 36 -13.62 -4.29 8.58
CA ASN A 36 -14.40 -3.34 9.37
C ASN A 36 -13.67 -2.00 9.62
N ARG A 37 -12.47 -1.82 9.09
CA ARG A 37 -11.59 -0.66 9.28
C ARG A 37 -11.24 0.04 7.96
N ILE A 38 -11.82 -0.39 6.85
CA ILE A 38 -11.78 0.34 5.58
C ILE A 38 -13.00 1.25 5.52
N VAL A 39 -12.75 2.55 5.40
CA VAL A 39 -13.80 3.57 5.30
C VAL A 39 -13.72 4.22 3.93
N SER A 40 -14.79 4.11 3.16
CA SER A 40 -14.90 4.84 1.90
C SER A 40 -15.50 6.23 2.14
N MET A 41 -14.94 7.24 1.47
CA MET A 41 -15.34 8.64 1.59
C MET A 41 -16.07 9.09 0.34
N GLU A 42 -17.24 9.70 0.50
CA GLU A 42 -17.99 10.36 -0.57
C GLU A 42 -17.27 11.64 -1.01
N ALA A 43 -16.19 11.48 -1.76
CA ALA A 43 -15.33 12.55 -2.25
C ALA A 43 -14.83 12.19 -3.65
N SER A 44 -14.56 13.22 -4.46
CA SER A 44 -13.77 13.05 -5.68
C SER A 44 -12.33 12.68 -5.33
N LEU A 45 -11.57 12.21 -6.31
CA LEU A 45 -10.13 11.94 -6.10
C LEU A 45 -9.39 13.23 -5.72
N ASP A 46 -9.72 14.34 -6.38
CA ASP A 46 -9.10 15.64 -6.13
C ASP A 46 -9.42 16.13 -4.70
N ASP A 47 -10.70 16.09 -4.30
CA ASP A 47 -11.10 16.47 -2.92
C ASP A 47 -10.42 15.58 -1.86
N PHE A 48 -10.27 14.29 -2.15
CA PHE A 48 -9.59 13.36 -1.26
C PHE A 48 -8.10 13.70 -1.11
N VAL A 49 -7.42 13.99 -2.22
CA VAL A 49 -6.01 14.38 -2.21
C VAL A 49 -5.83 15.74 -1.52
N ASP A 50 -6.66 16.72 -1.82
CA ASP A 50 -6.60 18.05 -1.20
C ASP A 50 -6.81 18.00 0.32
N PHE A 51 -7.73 17.13 0.77
CA PHE A 51 -7.98 16.95 2.20
C PHE A 51 -6.82 16.26 2.93
N PHE A 52 -6.22 15.22 2.35
CA PHE A 52 -5.21 14.40 3.03
C PHE A 52 -3.76 14.77 2.72
N VAL A 53 -3.52 15.56 1.68
CA VAL A 53 -2.21 16.05 1.25
C VAL A 53 -2.28 17.56 1.08
N PRO A 54 -2.58 18.33 2.15
CA PRO A 54 -2.71 19.77 2.04
C PRO A 54 -1.37 20.38 1.62
N GLY A 55 -1.38 21.05 0.46
CA GLY A 55 -0.26 21.84 -0.04
C GLY A 55 -0.45 23.32 0.22
N SER A 56 0.64 24.05 0.39
CA SER A 56 0.62 25.53 0.40
C SER A 56 0.63 26.13 -1.01
N SER A 57 0.73 25.28 -2.04
CA SER A 57 0.82 25.61 -3.45
C SER A 57 0.20 24.48 -4.26
N ASP A 58 -0.37 24.83 -5.41
CA ASP A 58 -0.90 23.85 -6.34
C ASP A 58 0.21 22.91 -6.86
N PRO A 59 -0.12 21.63 -7.13
CA PRO A 59 0.82 20.72 -7.76
C PRO A 59 1.21 21.26 -9.15
N PRO A 60 2.48 21.05 -9.59
CA PRO A 60 2.87 21.44 -10.94
C PRO A 60 2.03 20.68 -11.98
N PRO A 61 1.74 21.29 -13.13
CA PRO A 61 0.98 20.63 -14.19
C PRO A 61 1.72 19.39 -14.68
N LEU A 62 0.99 18.28 -14.84
CA LEU A 62 1.54 17.04 -15.37
C LEU A 62 2.08 17.27 -16.79
N GLN A 63 3.38 17.04 -16.99
CA GLN A 63 4.03 17.17 -18.31
C GLN A 63 3.92 15.90 -19.15
N ALA A 64 3.71 14.73 -18.52
CA ALA A 64 3.58 13.47 -19.21
C ALA A 64 2.24 13.40 -19.96
N ALA A 65 2.28 13.20 -21.29
CA ALA A 65 1.07 13.18 -22.12
C ALA A 65 0.29 11.87 -21.97
N GLN A 66 0.97 10.73 -22.14
CA GLN A 66 0.39 9.39 -22.01
C GLN A 66 1.44 8.44 -21.41
N PRO A 67 1.76 8.61 -20.12
CA PRO A 67 2.89 7.91 -19.50
C PRO A 67 2.73 6.38 -19.50
N PHE A 68 1.49 5.88 -19.54
CA PHE A 68 1.21 4.46 -19.35
C PHE A 68 0.90 3.74 -20.66
N ASN A 69 1.86 2.97 -21.17
CA ASN A 69 1.66 2.01 -22.26
C ASN A 69 1.55 0.57 -21.72
N VAL A 70 0.53 0.32 -20.90
CA VAL A 70 0.34 -0.96 -20.21
C VAL A 70 -0.46 -1.94 -21.09
N PRO A 71 0.04 -3.16 -21.34
CA PRO A 71 -0.64 -4.09 -22.23
C PRO A 71 -1.94 -4.64 -21.60
N LYS A 72 -3.06 -4.50 -22.31
CA LYS A 72 -4.38 -5.00 -21.89
C LYS A 72 -4.52 -6.50 -22.15
N GLY A 73 -5.21 -7.20 -21.24
CA GLY A 73 -5.52 -8.64 -21.39
C GLY A 73 -4.30 -9.57 -21.34
N LYS A 74 -3.15 -9.06 -20.88
CA LYS A 74 -1.95 -9.86 -20.62
C LYS A 74 -1.90 -10.26 -19.15
N ARG A 75 -1.00 -11.21 -18.83
CA ARG A 75 -0.72 -11.58 -17.45
C ARG A 75 -0.17 -10.37 -16.69
N GLU A 76 -0.46 -10.32 -15.41
CA GLU A 76 -0.08 -9.25 -14.48
C GLU A 76 1.42 -8.88 -14.56
N SER A 77 2.30 -9.87 -14.70
CA SER A 77 3.74 -9.66 -14.81
C SER A 77 4.19 -8.81 -16.02
N PHE A 78 3.35 -8.70 -17.06
CA PHE A 78 3.62 -7.84 -18.22
C PHE A 78 3.26 -6.37 -17.97
N MET A 79 2.62 -6.06 -16.84
CA MET A 79 2.22 -4.71 -16.48
C MET A 79 3.31 -3.96 -15.71
N TYR A 80 4.15 -4.65 -14.94
CA TYR A 80 5.05 -4.01 -13.97
C TYR A 80 6.06 -3.04 -14.61
N GLU A 81 6.81 -3.47 -15.62
CA GLU A 81 7.81 -2.59 -16.24
C GLU A 81 7.17 -1.41 -17.01
N PRO A 82 6.09 -1.61 -17.81
CA PRO A 82 5.37 -0.48 -18.40
C PRO A 82 4.80 0.50 -17.36
N LEU A 83 4.32 0.01 -16.22
CA LEU A 83 3.88 0.86 -15.11
C LEU A 83 5.04 1.65 -14.51
N CYS A 84 6.17 0.99 -14.23
CA CYS A 84 7.39 1.67 -13.77
C CYS A 84 7.86 2.73 -14.77
N ALA A 85 7.84 2.44 -16.07
CA ALA A 85 8.21 3.39 -17.10
C ALA A 85 7.32 4.64 -17.07
N GLY A 86 5.99 4.46 -16.98
CA GLY A 86 5.07 5.59 -16.88
C GLY A 86 5.21 6.39 -15.59
N LEU A 87 5.42 5.71 -14.45
CA LEU A 87 5.70 6.36 -13.18
C LEU A 87 6.99 7.20 -13.23
N ARG A 88 8.04 6.69 -13.88
CA ARG A 88 9.28 7.45 -14.12
C ARG A 88 9.07 8.66 -15.04
N GLU A 89 8.21 8.54 -16.04
CA GLU A 89 7.85 9.66 -16.93
C GLU A 89 7.11 10.76 -16.17
N ILE A 90 6.18 10.41 -15.28
CA ILE A 90 5.42 11.36 -14.44
C ILE A 90 6.35 12.23 -13.59
N VAL A 91 7.44 11.66 -13.06
CA VAL A 91 8.37 12.39 -12.18
C VAL A 91 9.63 12.87 -12.91
N SER A 92 9.65 12.82 -14.24
CA SER A 92 10.86 13.09 -15.03
C SER A 92 11.36 14.52 -14.90
N ASP A 93 10.49 15.48 -14.61
CA ASP A 93 10.78 16.90 -14.42
C ASP A 93 11.13 17.27 -12.98
N PHE A 94 10.98 16.35 -12.01
CA PHE A 94 11.31 16.60 -10.61
C PHE A 94 12.83 16.75 -10.46
N SER A 95 13.30 17.57 -9.53
CA SER A 95 14.74 17.64 -9.26
C SER A 95 15.24 16.33 -8.65
N ASP A 96 16.51 15.97 -8.87
CA ASP A 96 17.09 14.73 -8.34
C ASP A 96 16.94 14.62 -6.81
N ALA A 97 16.93 15.74 -6.09
CA ALA A 97 16.75 15.77 -4.63
C ALA A 97 15.34 15.40 -4.14
N THR A 98 14.35 15.43 -5.04
CA THR A 98 12.92 15.20 -4.70
C THR A 98 12.29 14.08 -5.53
N ARG A 99 12.92 13.69 -6.64
CA ARG A 99 12.42 12.64 -7.53
C ARG A 99 12.44 11.28 -6.82
N PRO A 100 11.31 10.57 -6.70
CA PRO A 100 11.30 9.19 -6.25
C PRO A 100 11.81 8.25 -7.34
N CYS A 101 12.38 7.13 -6.92
CA CYS A 101 12.78 6.02 -7.78
C CYS A 101 11.70 4.94 -7.75
N PHE A 102 11.39 4.33 -8.90
CA PHE A 102 10.44 3.24 -9.01
C PHE A 102 11.15 1.94 -9.39
N HIS A 103 10.90 0.90 -8.61
CA HIS A 103 11.50 -0.42 -8.80
C HIS A 103 10.41 -1.48 -9.01
N ASN A 104 10.59 -2.25 -10.08
CA ASN A 104 9.81 -3.45 -10.36
C ASN A 104 10.27 -4.56 -9.42
N ASN A 105 9.51 -4.79 -8.35
CA ASN A 105 9.82 -5.79 -7.35
C ASN A 105 9.34 -7.18 -7.78
N ALA A 106 8.35 -7.29 -8.69
CA ALA A 106 7.91 -8.54 -9.32
C ALA A 106 7.72 -9.71 -8.33
N HIS A 107 7.07 -9.46 -7.19
CA HIS A 107 6.88 -10.40 -6.09
C HIS A 107 8.15 -10.88 -5.35
N GLU A 108 9.29 -10.19 -5.49
CA GLU A 108 10.45 -10.42 -4.63
C GLU A 108 10.11 -10.14 -3.16
N VAL A 109 10.64 -10.99 -2.27
CA VAL A 109 10.33 -10.92 -0.85
C VAL A 109 11.02 -9.71 -0.22
N ILE A 110 10.21 -8.85 0.39
CA ILE A 110 10.68 -7.80 1.29
C ILE A 110 10.32 -8.22 2.71
N LYS A 111 11.34 -8.63 3.47
CA LYS A 111 11.19 -9.15 4.83
C LYS A 111 10.64 -8.09 5.80
N PHE A 112 10.01 -8.54 6.89
CA PHE A 112 9.50 -7.66 7.94
C PHE A 112 10.55 -6.63 8.44
N PRO A 113 10.18 -5.37 8.73
CA PRO A 113 11.13 -4.29 9.03
C PRO A 113 12.11 -4.59 10.17
N PHE A 114 11.66 -5.25 11.22
CA PHE A 114 12.50 -5.57 12.38
C PHE A 114 13.02 -7.00 12.28
N GLN A 115 14.32 -7.15 12.03
CA GLN A 115 14.97 -8.46 11.87
C GLN A 115 14.67 -9.43 13.04
N ARG A 116 14.60 -8.91 14.28
CA ARG A 116 14.30 -9.73 15.47
C ARG A 116 12.96 -10.47 15.37
N HIS A 117 12.02 -9.93 14.61
CA HIS A 117 10.66 -10.46 14.46
C HIS A 117 10.39 -11.00 13.05
N GLU A 118 11.42 -11.15 12.21
CA GLU A 118 11.21 -11.53 10.81
C GLU A 118 10.59 -12.91 10.62
N TYR A 119 10.83 -13.82 11.56
CA TYR A 119 10.26 -15.17 11.56
C TYR A 119 8.86 -15.23 12.19
N GLU A 120 8.43 -14.15 12.85
CA GLU A 120 7.13 -14.05 13.52
C GLU A 120 6.05 -13.50 12.59
N PHE A 121 6.45 -12.67 11.61
CA PHE A 121 5.55 -11.97 10.70
C PHE A 121 5.71 -12.47 9.25
N HIS A 122 4.62 -12.41 8.49
CA HIS A 122 4.62 -12.78 7.08
C HIS A 122 5.52 -11.88 6.24
N ASP A 123 6.20 -12.53 5.29
CA ASP A 123 6.85 -11.87 4.18
C ASP A 123 5.83 -11.21 3.26
N THR A 124 6.22 -10.07 2.72
CA THR A 124 5.41 -9.22 1.84
C THR A 124 6.10 -9.12 0.50
N LYS A 125 5.30 -9.10 -0.58
CA LYS A 125 5.76 -9.22 -1.96
C LYS A 125 5.07 -8.20 -2.86
N PRO A 126 5.19 -6.88 -2.60
CA PRO A 126 4.54 -5.87 -3.43
C PRO A 126 5.04 -5.96 -4.87
N ASP A 127 4.24 -5.55 -5.85
CA ASP A 127 4.62 -5.61 -7.26
C ASP A 127 5.61 -4.52 -7.65
N ILE A 128 5.34 -3.28 -7.23
CA ILE A 128 6.17 -2.11 -7.50
C ILE A 128 6.36 -1.33 -6.20
N VAL A 129 7.57 -0.82 -5.99
CA VAL A 129 7.91 0.02 -4.84
C VAL A 129 8.46 1.37 -5.30
N ALA A 130 8.11 2.43 -4.59
CA ALA A 130 8.66 3.76 -4.78
C ALA A 130 9.58 4.13 -3.60
N SER A 131 10.71 4.76 -3.89
CA SER A 131 11.63 5.21 -2.85
C SER A 131 11.14 6.47 -2.14
N LEU A 132 11.78 6.82 -1.03
CA LEU A 132 11.69 8.19 -0.48
C LEU A 132 12.19 9.22 -1.50
N PRO A 133 11.69 10.48 -1.45
CA PRO A 133 12.18 11.55 -2.32
C PRO A 133 13.71 11.66 -2.32
N GLY A 134 14.29 11.68 -3.52
CA GLY A 134 15.74 11.79 -3.74
C GLY A 134 16.57 10.57 -3.35
N GLN A 135 15.93 9.45 -2.97
CA GLN A 135 16.61 8.19 -2.68
C GLN A 135 16.57 7.26 -3.90
N THR A 136 17.60 6.44 -4.07
CA THR A 136 17.65 5.37 -5.07
C THR A 136 17.72 4.00 -4.38
N PHE A 137 17.49 2.94 -5.15
CA PHE A 137 17.58 1.56 -4.67
C PHE A 137 18.94 0.89 -4.98
N GLU A 138 19.98 1.68 -5.26
CA GLU A 138 21.30 1.15 -5.65
C GLU A 138 22.01 0.42 -4.50
N GLY A 139 22.64 -0.72 -4.81
CA GLY A 139 23.46 -1.47 -3.85
C GLY A 139 22.69 -2.46 -2.96
N ARG A 140 21.93 -3.40 -3.57
CA ARG A 140 21.33 -4.60 -2.93
C ARG A 140 20.82 -4.35 -1.49
N PHE A 141 19.80 -3.49 -1.38
CA PHE A 141 18.90 -3.29 -0.22
C PHE A 141 19.42 -3.79 1.15
N PRO A 142 20.23 -3.00 1.88
CA PRO A 142 20.43 -3.21 3.31
C PRO A 142 19.20 -2.82 4.15
N ASP A 143 18.26 -2.05 3.59
CA ASP A 143 17.11 -1.50 4.32
C ASP A 143 15.79 -2.02 3.76
N ARG A 144 15.16 -2.93 4.51
CA ARG A 144 13.94 -3.67 4.16
C ARG A 144 12.79 -2.78 3.72
N TRP A 145 12.38 -1.88 4.60
CA TRP A 145 11.19 -1.02 4.43
C TRP A 145 11.48 0.45 4.72
N HIS A 146 12.69 0.77 5.17
CA HIS A 146 13.05 2.11 5.61
C HIS A 146 13.08 3.11 4.44
N ASN A 147 13.45 2.64 3.26
CA ASN A 147 13.61 3.49 2.06
C ASN A 147 12.41 3.43 1.10
N ILE A 148 11.32 2.74 1.47
CA ILE A 148 10.12 2.58 0.62
C ILE A 148 9.06 3.58 1.06
N SER A 149 8.71 4.54 0.22
CA SER A 149 7.70 5.55 0.54
C SER A 149 6.27 5.09 0.30
N THR A 150 6.07 4.32 -0.77
CA THR A 150 4.78 3.91 -1.34
C THR A 150 4.96 2.56 -2.02
N VAL A 151 3.92 1.73 -2.00
CA VAL A 151 3.86 0.45 -2.73
C VAL A 151 2.67 0.45 -3.67
N PHE A 152 2.81 -0.27 -4.78
CA PHE A 152 1.75 -0.53 -5.72
C PHE A 152 1.51 -2.03 -5.79
N GLU A 153 0.25 -2.41 -5.61
CA GLU A 153 -0.24 -3.77 -5.81
C GLU A 153 -1.02 -3.79 -7.11
N VAL A 154 -0.67 -4.69 -8.02
CA VAL A 154 -1.18 -4.72 -9.39
C VAL A 154 -2.00 -5.98 -9.57
N LYS A 155 -3.14 -5.85 -10.24
CA LYS A 155 -3.94 -6.96 -10.75
C LYS A 155 -4.29 -6.69 -12.21
N SER A 156 -4.27 -7.75 -13.01
CA SER A 156 -4.48 -7.63 -14.46
C SER A 156 -5.90 -7.23 -14.89
N THR A 157 -6.86 -7.29 -13.97
CA THR A 157 -8.28 -7.04 -14.28
C THR A 157 -8.95 -6.23 -13.16
N VAL A 158 -10.07 -5.60 -13.51
CA VAL A 158 -10.90 -4.83 -12.55
C VAL A 158 -11.45 -5.71 -11.43
N GLN A 159 -11.68 -6.99 -11.70
CA GLN A 159 -12.16 -7.98 -10.73
C GLN A 159 -11.13 -8.26 -9.61
N GLY A 160 -9.89 -7.81 -9.77
CA GLY A 160 -8.88 -7.85 -8.72
C GLY A 160 -9.10 -6.83 -7.60
N ASP A 161 -9.96 -5.84 -7.77
CA ASP A 161 -10.21 -4.82 -6.75
C ASP A 161 -10.93 -5.41 -5.53
N PRO A 162 -10.30 -5.38 -4.35
CA PRO A 162 -10.84 -6.01 -3.17
C PRO A 162 -11.91 -5.20 -2.45
N ILE A 163 -12.17 -3.97 -2.89
CA ILE A 163 -13.24 -3.14 -2.33
C ILE A 163 -14.57 -3.43 -3.01
N VAL A 164 -14.54 -3.74 -4.32
CA VAL A 164 -15.75 -3.96 -5.13
C VAL A 164 -16.08 -5.45 -5.24
N TYR A 165 -15.06 -6.31 -5.32
CA TYR A 165 -15.22 -7.73 -5.55
C TYR A 165 -14.83 -8.55 -4.33
N HIS A 166 -15.53 -9.67 -4.14
CA HIS A 166 -15.35 -10.57 -3.00
C HIS A 166 -14.97 -11.97 -3.49
N SER A 167 -13.75 -12.37 -3.19
CA SER A 167 -13.20 -13.71 -3.39
C SER A 167 -11.99 -13.89 -2.47
N PRO A 168 -11.52 -15.12 -2.23
CA PRO A 168 -10.29 -15.34 -1.47
C PRO A 168 -9.08 -14.55 -2.02
N GLN A 169 -8.99 -14.40 -3.34
CA GLN A 169 -7.92 -13.62 -3.99
C GLN A 169 -8.05 -12.11 -3.74
N ASN A 170 -9.29 -11.62 -3.66
CA ASN A 170 -9.53 -10.22 -3.29
C ASN A 170 -9.14 -9.98 -1.83
N ASP A 171 -9.54 -10.87 -0.93
CA ASP A 171 -9.17 -10.82 0.49
C ASP A 171 -7.64 -10.85 0.64
N GLU A 172 -6.95 -11.74 -0.05
CA GLU A 172 -5.48 -11.79 -0.10
C GLU A 172 -4.86 -10.47 -0.57
N THR A 173 -5.42 -9.86 -1.62
CA THR A 173 -4.97 -8.56 -2.14
C THR A 173 -5.09 -7.47 -1.07
N LEU A 174 -6.22 -7.40 -0.36
CA LEU A 174 -6.43 -6.42 0.71
C LEU A 174 -5.46 -6.63 1.87
N VAL A 175 -5.23 -7.88 2.25
CA VAL A 175 -4.27 -8.24 3.29
C VAL A 175 -2.84 -7.86 2.89
N GLN A 176 -2.45 -8.06 1.64
CA GLN A 176 -1.11 -7.66 1.15
C GLN A 176 -0.92 -6.13 1.16
N LEU A 177 -1.95 -5.37 0.74
CA LEU A 177 -1.96 -3.91 0.84
C LEU A 177 -1.76 -3.45 2.30
N ALA A 178 -2.53 -4.01 3.23
CA ALA A 178 -2.47 -3.67 4.64
C ALA A 178 -1.15 -4.10 5.31
N LYS A 179 -0.62 -5.29 4.99
CA LYS A 179 0.68 -5.75 5.50
C LYS A 179 1.81 -4.85 5.00
N SER A 180 1.77 -4.41 3.75
CA SER A 180 2.77 -3.48 3.19
C SER A 180 2.67 -2.11 3.84
N ALA A 181 1.45 -1.58 4.02
CA ALA A 181 1.22 -0.33 4.74
C ALA A 181 1.76 -0.40 6.18
N ARG A 182 1.43 -1.47 6.92
CA ARG A 182 1.94 -1.73 8.27
C ARG A 182 3.48 -1.71 8.29
N ASN A 183 4.12 -2.37 7.33
CA ASN A 183 5.59 -2.45 7.31
C ASN A 183 6.23 -1.07 7.09
N ILE A 184 5.67 -0.22 6.23
CA ILE A 184 6.14 1.17 6.05
C ILE A 184 5.92 1.98 7.34
N LEU A 185 4.73 1.92 7.93
CA LEU A 185 4.38 2.64 9.16
C LEU A 185 5.34 2.29 10.31
N LEU A 186 5.67 1.00 10.45
CA LEU A 186 6.59 0.51 11.47
C LEU A 186 8.05 0.91 11.19
N ALA A 187 8.52 0.74 9.95
CA ALA A 187 9.91 0.97 9.59
C ALA A 187 10.34 2.44 9.71
N GLN A 188 9.38 3.36 9.50
CA GLN A 188 9.65 4.79 9.40
C GLN A 188 8.95 5.61 10.49
N GLY A 189 8.21 4.97 11.40
CA GLY A 189 7.47 5.65 12.47
C GLY A 189 6.37 6.60 11.98
N ARG A 190 5.92 6.48 10.72
CA ARG A 190 4.96 7.38 10.08
C ARG A 190 3.60 7.37 10.77
N LEU A 191 2.84 8.45 10.61
CA LEU A 191 1.45 8.54 11.07
C LEU A 191 0.47 7.89 10.10
N PHE A 192 0.76 7.99 8.80
CA PHE A 192 -0.03 7.40 7.73
C PHE A 192 0.89 7.01 6.56
N VAL A 193 0.37 6.24 5.62
CA VAL A 193 1.03 5.88 4.37
C VAL A 193 -0.01 5.78 3.25
N PHE A 194 0.39 6.19 2.05
CA PHE A 194 -0.39 5.91 0.86
C PHE A 194 0.07 4.60 0.23
N VAL A 195 -0.89 3.78 -0.15
CA VAL A 195 -0.69 2.57 -0.93
C VAL A 195 -1.62 2.63 -2.13
N VAL A 196 -1.18 2.15 -3.28
CA VAL A 196 -1.95 2.22 -4.52
C VAL A 196 -2.27 0.81 -5.01
N GLY A 197 -3.55 0.52 -5.25
CA GLY A 197 -3.97 -0.67 -5.99
C GLY A 197 -4.18 -0.30 -7.46
N ILE A 198 -3.66 -1.10 -8.39
CA ILE A 198 -3.90 -0.95 -9.84
C ILE A 198 -4.67 -2.18 -10.32
N TYR A 199 -5.87 -1.99 -10.84
CA TYR A 199 -6.80 -3.06 -11.19
C TYR A 199 -7.20 -2.93 -12.66
N GLY A 200 -6.46 -3.62 -13.53
CA GLY A 200 -6.63 -3.50 -14.98
C GLY A 200 -6.27 -2.09 -15.49
N TYR A 201 -7.29 -1.26 -15.71
CA TYR A 201 -7.14 0.08 -16.28
C TYR A 201 -7.36 1.24 -15.29
N TYR A 202 -7.75 0.97 -14.04
CA TYR A 202 -7.94 2.02 -13.04
C TYR A 202 -7.07 1.76 -11.80
N ALA A 203 -6.85 2.83 -11.03
CA ALA A 203 -6.13 2.75 -9.76
C ALA A 203 -7.04 3.14 -8.58
N ARG A 204 -6.66 2.72 -7.39
CA ARG A 204 -7.28 3.13 -6.13
C ARG A 204 -6.20 3.55 -5.15
N ILE A 205 -6.36 4.73 -4.57
CA ILE A 205 -5.48 5.25 -3.52
C ILE A 205 -6.08 4.87 -2.17
N TYR A 206 -5.25 4.25 -1.34
CA TYR A 206 -5.56 3.93 0.05
C TYR A 206 -4.67 4.77 0.95
N ARG A 207 -5.27 5.51 1.88
CA ARG A 207 -4.55 6.14 2.98
C ARG A 207 -4.69 5.27 4.23
N PHE A 208 -3.65 4.53 4.55
CA PHE A 208 -3.58 3.73 5.76
C PHE A 208 -2.98 4.52 6.92
N ASP A 209 -3.49 4.29 8.12
CA ASP A 209 -2.86 4.68 9.38
C ASP A 209 -2.84 3.48 10.36
N ARG A 210 -2.61 3.74 11.65
CA ARG A 210 -2.58 2.67 12.66
C ARG A 210 -3.96 2.10 13.02
N ALA A 211 -5.04 2.74 12.60
CA ALA A 211 -6.41 2.36 12.93
C ALA A 211 -7.15 1.71 11.74
N GLY A 212 -6.75 1.98 10.50
CA GLY A 212 -7.43 1.43 9.33
C GLY A 212 -6.98 2.07 8.03
N ALA A 213 -7.89 2.13 7.05
CA ALA A 213 -7.65 2.85 5.80
C ALA A 213 -8.86 3.68 5.36
N THR A 214 -8.57 4.76 4.65
CA THR A 214 -9.57 5.61 3.99
C THR A 214 -9.31 5.67 2.48
N LEU A 215 -10.37 5.72 1.68
CA LEU A 215 -10.30 5.75 0.22
C LEU A 215 -11.50 6.50 -0.39
N PRO A 216 -11.39 7.16 -1.56
CA PRO A 216 -12.51 7.81 -2.21
C PRO A 216 -13.49 6.81 -2.84
N LEU A 217 -14.80 7.11 -2.77
CA LEU A 217 -15.90 6.31 -3.34
C LEU A 217 -15.98 6.42 -4.88
N CYS A 218 -15.52 7.52 -5.47
CA CYS A 218 -15.66 7.77 -6.89
C CYS A 218 -14.58 7.03 -7.70
N GLY A 219 -14.95 5.90 -8.27
CA GLY A 219 -14.17 5.19 -9.28
C GLY A 219 -14.62 5.60 -10.67
N ASP A 220 -13.78 6.35 -11.37
CA ASP A 220 -13.48 6.15 -12.78
C ASP A 220 -12.27 7.02 -13.14
N PHE A 221 -11.12 6.38 -13.39
CA PHE A 221 -10.05 7.01 -14.18
C PHE A 221 -10.54 7.04 -15.64
N TYR A 222 -11.45 7.97 -15.98
CA TYR A 222 -11.71 8.28 -17.38
C TYR A 222 -10.52 9.05 -17.93
N GLY A 223 -9.77 8.37 -18.81
CA GLY A 223 -8.79 9.02 -19.66
C GLY A 223 -9.45 10.09 -20.53
N ALA A 224 -8.75 11.21 -20.64
CA ALA A 224 -8.75 12.03 -21.84
C ALA A 224 -8.27 11.21 -23.05
#